data_AF-A0A0G4N2E2-F1
#
_entry.id   AF-A0A0G4N2E2-F1
#
_cell.length_a   1.000
_cell.length_b   1.000
_cell.length_c   1.000
_cell.angle_alpha   90.00
_cell.angle_beta   90.00
_cell.angle_gamma   90.00
#
_symmetry.space_group_name_H-M   'P 1'
#
loop_
_entity.id
_entity.type
_entity.pdbx_description
1 polymer ?
#
loop_
_entity_poly.entity_id
_entity_poly.type
_entity_poly.pdbx_seq_one_letter_code
_entity_poly.pdbx_strand_id
1 'polypeptide(L)'
;LDGHAQGVQALVLGNGGRQADVVVAGAGVEEVALGVVDAGLAEAEVEVEVAGVVGLLVGHVVHDVLELVDVLAKHNTPESCWVVLYGDVYDVTDFLSSHPGGTKIILKLAGKDATEEYDPVHPPGTLEENLRPEAKLGRIKPDSITKAAPVVKAVSAADDANAPVRLETLLNLDDIEAAATKRISTKAHAYYFSAGDDLWSKSFNNRVYRQILLRPRMFRDCTQCDPSTTILGHKVGLPLFVAPAAMARLAHPDGEAGIARAAARFSAMQCVSNNASMTPEQVVAGAAPGQVFGWQLYVQNDRRKSEAMLRRINAMRDRYKYICLTLDAPTEEDKFNMAINSTIRSKGGVKAKIAPFAAVMYLEDIESHIPFVHLDFPETESVKIQTVNTTQEVTIPDMDAFTTFSTWLLGNETLRVTVEGKTHVKVNGISRKYGVTF
;
A
#
# COMPACT_ATOMS: atom_id res chain seq x y z
N LEU A 1 47.03 -22.68 -17.51
CA LEU A 1 48.23 -22.10 -16.85
C LEU A 1 48.46 -22.84 -15.53
N ASP A 2 49.40 -23.78 -15.51
CA ASP A 2 49.84 -24.38 -14.26
C ASP A 2 50.55 -23.33 -13.39
N GLY A 3 49.90 -22.95 -12.29
CA GLY A 3 50.59 -22.43 -11.10
C GLY A 3 50.52 -20.93 -10.79
N HIS A 4 49.96 -20.05 -11.62
CA HIS A 4 50.08 -18.59 -11.37
C HIS A 4 48.86 -17.68 -11.62
N ALA A 5 47.64 -18.21 -11.70
CA ALA A 5 46.43 -17.36 -11.73
C ALA A 5 45.39 -17.82 -10.69
N GLN A 6 45.56 -17.43 -9.43
CA GLN A 6 44.45 -17.44 -8.48
C GLN A 6 43.55 -16.24 -8.79
N GLY A 7 42.29 -16.49 -9.19
CA GLY A 7 41.27 -15.43 -9.31
C GLY A 7 40.60 -15.24 -10.68
N VAL A 8 40.76 -16.18 -11.62
CA VAL A 8 39.98 -16.17 -12.88
C VAL A 8 38.82 -17.16 -12.73
N GLN A 9 37.58 -16.68 -12.85
CA GLN A 9 36.37 -17.50 -12.78
C GLN A 9 35.66 -17.50 -14.15
N ALA A 10 35.23 -18.67 -14.60
CA ALA A 10 34.38 -18.83 -15.78
C ALA A 10 32.92 -18.98 -15.31
N LEU A 11 32.04 -18.13 -15.83
CA LEU A 11 30.60 -18.12 -15.57
C LEU A 11 29.87 -18.69 -16.80
N VAL A 12 29.04 -19.70 -16.59
CA VAL A 12 28.22 -20.30 -17.65
C VAL A 12 26.79 -19.81 -17.49
N LEU A 13 26.29 -19.03 -18.46
CA LEU A 13 24.93 -18.49 -18.44
C LEU A 13 23.98 -19.42 -19.21
N GLY A 14 23.07 -20.06 -18.48
CA GLY A 14 22.10 -21.00 -19.06
C GLY A 14 20.87 -20.29 -19.61
N ASN A 15 20.70 -20.25 -20.94
CA ASN A 15 19.53 -19.66 -21.61
C ASN A 15 18.34 -20.64 -21.79
N GLY A 16 18.20 -21.65 -20.92
CA GLY A 16 17.07 -22.60 -20.95
C GLY A 16 17.03 -23.54 -22.16
N GLY A 17 18.09 -23.60 -22.97
CA GLY A 17 18.29 -24.54 -24.08
C GLY A 17 19.50 -25.46 -23.89
N ARG A 18 19.80 -26.33 -24.88
CA ARG A 18 20.95 -27.28 -24.86
C ARG A 18 22.35 -26.61 -24.96
N GLN A 19 22.40 -25.29 -25.09
CA GLN A 19 23.62 -24.52 -25.31
C GLN A 19 23.73 -23.41 -24.26
N ALA A 20 24.95 -23.15 -23.78
CA ALA A 20 25.25 -22.11 -22.81
C ALA A 20 26.41 -21.21 -23.26
N ASP A 21 26.34 -19.93 -22.90
CA ASP A 21 27.38 -18.93 -23.17
C ASP A 21 28.37 -18.89 -22.00
N VAL A 22 29.68 -18.86 -22.30
CA VAL A 22 30.75 -18.81 -21.28
C VAL A 22 31.38 -17.42 -21.24
N VAL A 23 31.36 -16.80 -20.06
CA VAL A 23 31.98 -15.51 -19.77
C VAL A 23 33.11 -15.71 -18.76
N VAL A 24 34.33 -15.29 -19.09
CA VAL A 24 35.46 -15.35 -18.16
C VAL A 24 35.70 -13.97 -17.57
N ALA A 25 35.67 -13.86 -16.24
CA ALA A 25 35.94 -12.62 -15.52
C ALA A 25 37.02 -12.83 -14.44
N GLY A 26 37.95 -11.88 -14.35
CA GLY A 26 39.05 -11.89 -13.38
C GLY A 26 39.83 -10.58 -13.38
N ALA A 27 40.55 -10.30 -12.29
CA ALA A 27 41.28 -9.04 -12.11
C ALA A 27 42.30 -8.81 -13.24
N GLY A 28 42.03 -7.83 -14.11
CA GLY A 28 42.92 -7.42 -15.20
C GLY A 28 42.63 -8.02 -16.58
N VAL A 29 41.48 -8.68 -16.79
CA VAL A 29 41.07 -9.23 -18.09
C VAL A 29 39.82 -8.47 -18.58
N GLU A 30 39.86 -7.92 -19.80
CA GLU A 30 38.64 -7.39 -20.46
C GLU A 30 37.70 -8.56 -20.79
N GLU A 31 36.38 -8.37 -20.65
CA GLU A 31 35.36 -9.41 -20.93
C GLU A 31 35.59 -10.04 -22.32
N VAL A 32 35.93 -11.33 -22.36
CA VAL A 32 36.05 -12.09 -23.60
C VAL A 32 34.91 -13.11 -23.65
N ALA A 33 33.99 -12.94 -24.61
CA ALA A 33 32.97 -13.93 -24.91
C ALA A 33 33.62 -15.10 -25.67
N LEU A 34 33.67 -16.28 -25.06
CA LEU A 34 34.28 -17.47 -25.66
C LEU A 34 33.25 -18.57 -25.85
N GLY A 35 32.67 -18.62 -27.05
CA GLY A 35 32.06 -19.81 -27.65
C GLY A 35 30.87 -20.45 -26.93
N VAL A 36 30.23 -21.38 -27.65
CA VAL A 36 29.02 -22.08 -27.21
C VAL A 36 29.38 -23.52 -26.81
N VAL A 37 28.99 -23.96 -25.61
CA VAL A 37 29.23 -25.33 -25.12
C VAL A 37 27.91 -26.10 -24.89
N ASP A 38 27.97 -27.43 -25.03
CA ASP A 38 26.83 -28.34 -24.84
C ASP A 38 26.60 -28.62 -23.34
N ALA A 39 25.39 -28.37 -22.85
CA ALA A 39 25.05 -28.29 -21.42
C ALA A 39 25.05 -29.63 -20.66
N GLY A 40 25.55 -30.72 -21.27
CA GLY A 40 25.51 -32.09 -20.74
C GLY A 40 26.84 -32.66 -20.24
N LEU A 41 27.93 -31.90 -20.26
CA LEU A 41 29.27 -32.36 -19.89
C LEU A 41 29.63 -31.96 -18.44
N ALA A 42 30.22 -32.89 -17.67
CA ALA A 42 30.66 -32.65 -16.30
C ALA A 42 31.97 -31.84 -16.20
N GLU A 43 32.74 -31.82 -17.29
CA GLU A 43 34.00 -31.09 -17.46
C GLU A 43 34.01 -30.48 -18.87
N ALA A 44 34.43 -29.22 -19.00
CA ALA A 44 34.60 -28.56 -20.28
C ALA A 44 36.04 -28.06 -20.41
N GLU A 45 36.66 -28.36 -21.56
CA GLU A 45 37.97 -27.82 -21.94
C GLU A 45 37.75 -26.61 -22.85
N VAL A 46 38.26 -25.45 -22.43
CA VAL A 46 38.22 -24.23 -23.25
C VAL A 46 39.64 -23.72 -23.46
N GLU A 47 39.99 -23.53 -24.74
CA GLU A 47 41.28 -22.99 -25.15
C GLU A 47 41.19 -21.46 -25.11
N VAL A 48 42.05 -20.81 -24.31
CA VAL A 48 42.04 -19.36 -24.14
C VAL A 48 43.41 -18.80 -24.51
N GLU A 49 43.42 -17.76 -25.34
CA GLU A 49 44.61 -16.98 -25.67
C GLU A 49 44.56 -15.62 -24.97
N VAL A 50 45.49 -15.37 -24.05
CA VAL A 50 45.64 -14.06 -23.39
C VAL A 50 47.06 -13.56 -23.64
N ALA A 51 47.18 -12.38 -24.25
CA ALA A 51 48.46 -11.71 -24.54
C ALA A 51 49.50 -12.59 -25.28
N GLY A 52 49.06 -13.41 -26.23
CA GLY A 52 49.95 -14.23 -27.09
C GLY A 52 50.45 -15.53 -26.46
N VAL A 53 49.88 -15.95 -25.32
CA VAL A 53 50.15 -17.25 -24.70
C VAL A 53 48.87 -18.10 -24.75
N VAL A 54 48.93 -19.24 -25.44
CA VAL A 54 47.84 -20.22 -25.51
C VAL A 54 47.95 -21.17 -24.32
N GLY A 55 46.86 -21.36 -23.58
CA GLY A 55 46.81 -22.30 -22.46
C GLY A 55 45.46 -23.00 -22.34
N LEU A 56 45.51 -24.27 -21.91
CA LEU A 56 44.32 -25.05 -21.58
C LEU A 56 43.84 -24.70 -20.17
N LEU A 57 42.52 -24.51 -20.02
CA LEU A 57 41.84 -24.38 -18.74
C LEU A 57 40.84 -25.54 -18.61
N VAL A 58 41.07 -26.40 -17.62
CA VAL A 58 40.15 -27.48 -17.25
C VAL A 58 39.37 -27.01 -16.03
N GLY A 59 38.08 -26.74 -16.22
CA GLY A 59 37.18 -26.29 -15.16
C GLY A 59 36.11 -27.35 -14.85
N HIS A 60 35.90 -27.63 -13.57
CA HIS A 60 34.68 -28.32 -13.14
C HIS A 60 33.48 -27.39 -13.34
N VAL A 61 32.39 -27.89 -13.91
CA VAL A 61 31.12 -27.15 -13.99
C VAL A 61 30.57 -27.01 -12.57
N VAL A 62 30.85 -25.88 -11.94
CA VAL A 62 30.27 -25.55 -10.64
C VAL A 62 28.82 -25.15 -10.90
N HIS A 63 27.87 -26.00 -10.52
CA HIS A 63 26.46 -25.62 -10.41
C HIS A 63 26.23 -24.71 -9.20
N ASP A 64 27.05 -23.67 -9.04
CA ASP A 64 26.76 -22.59 -8.10
C ASP A 64 25.74 -21.68 -8.78
N VAL A 65 24.49 -22.11 -8.71
CA VAL A 65 23.34 -21.23 -8.85
C VAL A 65 23.48 -20.21 -7.72
N LEU A 66 23.99 -19.01 -8.03
CA LEU A 66 23.68 -17.83 -7.23
C LEU A 66 22.15 -17.81 -7.11
N GLU A 67 21.63 -18.14 -5.94
CA GLU A 67 20.19 -18.19 -5.73
C GLU A 67 19.65 -16.80 -6.08
N LEU A 68 18.66 -16.71 -6.98
CA LEU A 68 18.08 -15.44 -7.45
C LEU A 68 17.61 -14.55 -6.27
N VAL A 69 17.46 -15.14 -5.09
CA VAL A 69 17.21 -14.55 -3.77
C VAL A 69 18.33 -13.58 -3.35
N ASP A 70 19.59 -13.95 -3.53
CA ASP A 70 20.76 -13.13 -3.20
C ASP A 70 20.91 -11.94 -4.15
N VAL A 71 20.39 -12.08 -5.37
CA VAL A 71 20.31 -10.98 -6.35
C VAL A 71 19.14 -10.07 -5.99
N LEU A 72 17.96 -10.64 -5.74
CA LEU A 72 16.74 -9.91 -5.37
C LEU A 72 16.97 -8.99 -4.16
N ALA A 73 17.64 -9.47 -3.12
CA ALA A 73 17.95 -8.68 -1.92
C ALA A 73 18.82 -7.43 -2.20
N LYS A 74 19.55 -7.39 -3.32
CA LYS A 74 20.37 -6.22 -3.73
C LYS A 74 19.54 -5.14 -4.43
N HIS A 75 18.36 -5.48 -4.92
CA HIS A 75 17.45 -4.56 -5.60
C HIS A 75 16.37 -4.03 -4.65
N ASN A 76 16.82 -3.35 -3.59
CA ASN A 76 15.98 -2.85 -2.50
C ASN A 76 16.02 -1.32 -2.30
N THR A 77 16.43 -0.55 -3.31
CA THR A 77 16.57 0.92 -3.24
C THR A 77 15.71 1.63 -4.30
N PRO A 78 15.43 2.95 -4.17
CA PRO A 78 14.68 3.70 -5.18
C PRO A 78 15.28 3.69 -6.58
N GLU A 79 16.60 3.56 -6.69
CA GLU A 79 17.34 3.51 -7.95
C GLU A 79 17.38 2.10 -8.54
N SER A 80 16.95 1.09 -7.78
CA SER A 80 17.00 -0.31 -8.16
C SER A 80 16.07 -1.12 -7.25
N CYS A 81 14.79 -1.24 -7.64
CA CYS A 81 13.71 -1.80 -6.84
C CYS A 81 13.02 -2.97 -7.56
N TRP A 82 13.27 -4.19 -7.09
CA TRP A 82 12.61 -5.39 -7.60
C TRP A 82 11.67 -5.99 -6.55
N VAL A 83 10.58 -6.61 -6.99
CA VAL A 83 9.62 -7.28 -6.12
C VAL A 83 9.22 -8.64 -6.68
N VAL A 84 8.84 -9.58 -5.81
CA VAL A 84 8.27 -10.87 -6.22
C VAL A 84 6.76 -10.83 -6.03
N LEU A 85 6.01 -11.16 -7.08
CA LEU A 85 4.55 -11.23 -7.07
C LEU A 85 4.11 -12.53 -7.74
N TYR A 86 3.37 -13.36 -7.01
CA TYR A 86 2.88 -14.66 -7.47
C TYR A 86 4.01 -15.58 -7.99
N GLY A 87 5.23 -15.43 -7.44
CA GLY A 87 6.42 -16.18 -7.81
C GLY A 87 7.19 -15.63 -9.01
N ASP A 88 6.75 -14.54 -9.63
CA ASP A 88 7.45 -13.84 -10.71
C ASP A 88 8.18 -12.59 -10.17
N VAL A 89 9.37 -12.30 -10.70
CA VAL A 89 10.18 -11.12 -10.36
C VAL A 89 9.87 -9.97 -11.31
N TYR A 90 9.58 -8.80 -10.74
CA TYR A 90 9.31 -7.58 -11.48
C TYR A 90 10.30 -6.48 -11.08
N ASP A 91 10.92 -5.84 -12.08
CA ASP A 91 11.59 -4.55 -11.92
C ASP A 91 10.55 -3.43 -11.95
N VAL A 92 10.33 -2.81 -10.80
CA VAL A 92 9.35 -1.73 -10.63
C VAL A 92 10.01 -0.37 -10.43
N THR A 93 11.32 -0.25 -10.65
CA THR A 93 12.12 0.96 -10.41
C THR A 93 11.53 2.19 -11.11
N ASP A 94 11.28 2.10 -12.41
CA ASP A 94 10.69 3.21 -13.20
C ASP A 94 9.22 3.48 -12.83
N PHE A 95 8.53 2.49 -12.25
CA PHE A 95 7.11 2.60 -11.90
C PHE A 95 6.89 3.29 -10.55
N LEU A 96 7.90 3.29 -9.67
CA LEU A 96 7.85 3.83 -8.30
C LEU A 96 7.18 5.21 -8.22
N SER A 97 7.59 6.16 -9.07
CA SER A 97 7.09 7.54 -9.06
C SER A 97 5.68 7.72 -9.62
N SER A 98 5.10 6.66 -10.20
CA SER A 98 3.79 6.67 -10.84
C SER A 98 2.78 5.77 -10.14
N HIS A 99 3.18 5.13 -9.04
CA HIS A 99 2.33 4.23 -8.29
C HIS A 99 1.24 4.98 -7.51
N PRO A 100 -0.06 4.75 -7.77
CA PRO A 100 -1.16 5.48 -7.12
C PRO A 100 -1.25 5.29 -5.60
N GLY A 101 -0.68 4.21 -5.06
CA GLY A 101 -0.59 3.97 -3.62
C GLY A 101 0.63 4.62 -2.96
N GLY A 102 1.39 5.43 -3.70
CA GLY A 102 2.63 6.06 -3.29
C GLY A 102 3.87 5.16 -3.48
N THR A 103 5.03 5.77 -3.71
CA THR A 103 6.30 5.06 -3.93
C THR A 103 6.74 4.20 -2.74
N LYS A 104 6.49 4.69 -1.52
CA LYS A 104 7.06 4.12 -0.29
C LYS A 104 6.55 2.72 0.01
N ILE A 105 5.31 2.40 -0.35
CA ILE A 105 4.72 1.08 -0.08
C ILE A 105 5.42 -0.03 -0.87
N ILE A 106 5.87 0.27 -2.10
CA ILE A 106 6.62 -0.66 -2.94
C ILE A 106 8.03 -0.85 -2.36
N LEU A 107 8.70 0.23 -1.98
CA LEU A 107 10.08 0.20 -1.48
C LEU A 107 10.27 -0.68 -0.23
N LYS A 108 9.25 -0.81 0.61
CA LYS A 108 9.30 -1.65 1.83
C LYS A 108 9.36 -3.14 1.53
N LEU A 109 8.76 -3.51 0.39
CA LEU A 109 8.72 -4.86 -0.15
C LEU A 109 9.79 -5.06 -1.23
N ALA A 110 10.62 -4.04 -1.49
CA ALA A 110 11.73 -4.15 -2.42
C ALA A 110 12.71 -5.21 -1.94
N GLY A 111 13.10 -6.05 -2.88
CA GLY A 111 13.90 -7.24 -2.64
C GLY A 111 13.15 -8.41 -1.96
N LYS A 112 11.82 -8.38 -1.87
CA LYS A 112 11.01 -9.40 -1.14
C LYS A 112 9.81 -9.89 -1.97
N ASP A 113 9.18 -10.95 -1.46
CA ASP A 113 7.84 -11.36 -1.90
C ASP A 113 6.78 -10.45 -1.28
N ALA A 114 6.03 -9.79 -2.16
CA ALA A 114 5.02 -8.79 -1.87
C ALA A 114 3.60 -9.31 -2.12
N THR A 115 3.43 -10.60 -2.41
CA THR A 115 2.16 -11.16 -2.91
C THR A 115 1.02 -11.00 -1.90
N GLU A 116 1.27 -11.24 -0.61
CA GLU A 116 0.24 -11.20 0.44
C GLU A 116 -0.26 -9.76 0.68
N GLU A 117 0.60 -8.76 0.51
CA GLU A 117 0.28 -7.34 0.62
C GLU A 117 -0.35 -6.77 -0.66
N TYR A 118 0.06 -7.28 -1.83
CA TYR A 118 -0.38 -6.83 -3.14
C TYR A 118 -1.76 -7.36 -3.52
N ASP A 119 -2.00 -8.65 -3.31
CA ASP A 119 -3.18 -9.35 -3.84
C ASP A 119 -4.51 -8.74 -3.37
N PRO A 120 -4.72 -8.41 -2.07
CA PRO A 120 -6.03 -7.95 -1.61
C PRO A 120 -6.43 -6.55 -2.11
N VAL A 121 -5.47 -5.77 -2.61
CA VAL A 121 -5.68 -4.36 -2.97
C VAL A 121 -5.67 -4.09 -4.46
N HIS A 122 -5.00 -4.93 -5.28
CA HIS A 122 -4.89 -4.71 -6.73
C HIS A 122 -5.73 -5.70 -7.54
N PRO A 123 -6.51 -5.24 -8.54
CA PRO A 123 -7.21 -6.14 -9.43
C PRO A 123 -6.23 -6.96 -10.30
N PRO A 124 -6.57 -8.21 -10.66
CA PRO A 124 -5.79 -8.98 -11.63
C PRO A 124 -5.61 -8.22 -12.95
N GLY A 125 -4.45 -8.35 -13.60
CA GLY A 125 -4.13 -7.59 -14.81
C GLY A 125 -3.45 -6.23 -14.54
N THR A 126 -3.41 -5.77 -13.28
CA THR A 126 -2.81 -4.46 -12.94
C THR A 126 -1.34 -4.36 -13.33
N LEU A 127 -0.57 -5.46 -13.22
CA LEU A 127 0.85 -5.50 -13.59
C LEU A 127 1.00 -5.33 -15.10
N GLU A 128 0.25 -6.08 -15.90
CA GLU A 128 0.30 -6.07 -17.35
C GLU A 128 -0.20 -4.75 -17.95
N GLU A 129 -1.13 -4.07 -17.26
CA GLU A 129 -1.66 -2.78 -17.69
C GLU A 129 -0.73 -1.59 -17.37
N ASN A 130 0.12 -1.72 -16.35
CA ASN A 130 0.91 -0.58 -15.83
C ASN A 130 2.42 -0.75 -15.93
N LEU A 131 2.93 -1.98 -16.07
CA LEU A 131 4.33 -2.27 -16.29
C LEU A 131 4.59 -2.62 -17.76
N ARG A 132 5.79 -2.31 -18.23
CA ARG A 132 6.23 -2.75 -19.56
C ARG A 132 6.50 -4.26 -19.52
N PRO A 133 6.32 -5.01 -20.63
CA PRO A 133 6.61 -6.45 -20.66
C PRO A 133 8.04 -6.80 -20.19
N GLU A 134 9.01 -5.92 -20.47
CA GLU A 134 10.42 -6.09 -20.09
C GLU A 134 10.66 -5.94 -18.59
N ALA A 135 9.70 -5.38 -17.85
CA ALA A 135 9.77 -5.29 -16.38
C ALA A 135 9.65 -6.66 -15.72
N LYS A 136 9.08 -7.66 -16.40
CA LYS A 136 9.01 -9.03 -15.89
C LYS A 136 10.31 -9.76 -16.19
N LEU A 137 11.13 -9.95 -15.16
CA LEU A 137 12.48 -10.48 -15.30
C LEU A 137 12.53 -12.02 -15.36
N GLY A 138 11.58 -12.69 -14.70
CA GLY A 138 11.53 -14.16 -14.69
C GLY A 138 10.75 -14.74 -13.51
N ARG A 139 10.83 -16.06 -13.33
CA ARG A 139 10.12 -16.81 -12.27
C ARG A 139 11.09 -17.42 -11.27
N ILE A 140 10.81 -17.29 -9.98
CA ILE A 140 11.58 -17.89 -8.88
C ILE A 140 10.99 -19.26 -8.49
N LYS A 141 11.85 -20.19 -8.09
CA LYS A 141 11.42 -21.48 -7.52
C LYS A 141 10.81 -21.27 -6.12
N PRO A 142 9.67 -21.89 -5.79
CA PRO A 142 8.95 -21.65 -4.54
C PRO A 142 9.78 -21.82 -3.26
N ASP A 143 10.76 -22.71 -3.28
CA ASP A 143 11.52 -23.11 -2.09
C ASP A 143 12.65 -22.15 -1.71
N SER A 144 12.97 -21.18 -2.58
CA SER A 144 14.08 -20.23 -2.39
C SER A 144 13.64 -18.92 -1.72
N ILE A 145 12.35 -18.66 -1.59
CA ILE A 145 11.87 -17.34 -1.15
C ILE A 145 11.93 -17.27 0.39
N THR A 146 12.78 -16.40 0.93
CA THR A 146 12.65 -15.89 2.30
C THR A 146 11.32 -15.14 2.38
N LYS A 147 10.24 -15.83 2.75
CA LYS A 147 8.98 -15.18 3.12
C LYS A 147 9.32 -14.12 4.16
N ALA A 148 8.84 -12.89 3.95
CA ALA A 148 8.88 -11.88 5.00
C ALA A 148 8.31 -12.53 6.27
N ALA A 149 9.09 -12.51 7.36
CA ALA A 149 8.64 -13.12 8.60
C ALA A 149 7.27 -12.49 8.95
N PRO A 150 6.23 -13.31 9.21
CA PRO A 150 4.98 -12.75 9.67
C PRO A 150 5.30 -11.97 10.94
N VAL A 151 4.94 -10.68 10.98
CA VAL A 151 4.91 -9.95 12.24
C VAL A 151 3.78 -10.59 13.05
N VAL A 152 4.11 -11.66 13.76
CA VAL A 152 3.18 -12.33 14.68
C VAL A 152 2.98 -11.38 15.85
N LYS A 153 1.98 -10.51 15.75
CA LYS A 153 1.31 -10.03 16.95
C LYS A 153 0.45 -11.18 17.46
N ALA A 154 0.74 -11.62 18.68
CA ALA A 154 -0.09 -12.55 19.41
C ALA A 154 -1.52 -11.98 19.52
N VAL A 155 -2.45 -12.56 18.77
CA VAL A 155 -3.89 -12.36 18.98
C VAL A 155 -4.38 -13.55 19.80
N SER A 156 -4.29 -13.43 21.12
CA SER A 156 -4.97 -14.34 22.04
C SER A 156 -6.44 -13.92 22.17
N ALA A 157 -7.28 -14.35 21.21
CA ALA A 157 -8.75 -14.38 21.32
C ALA A 157 -9.41 -15.21 20.19
N ALA A 158 -8.71 -16.23 19.66
CA ALA A 158 -9.04 -16.84 18.36
C ALA A 158 -10.27 -17.77 18.35
N ASP A 159 -10.83 -18.14 19.50
CA ASP A 159 -11.89 -19.17 19.52
C ASP A 159 -13.32 -18.60 19.33
N ASP A 160 -13.55 -17.29 19.56
CA ASP A 160 -14.87 -16.65 19.35
C ASP A 160 -14.96 -15.84 18.04
N ALA A 161 -13.83 -15.41 17.47
CA ALA A 161 -13.81 -14.57 16.27
C ALA A 161 -14.20 -15.31 14.96
N ASN A 162 -14.07 -16.65 14.96
CA ASN A 162 -14.31 -17.49 13.79
C ASN A 162 -15.73 -18.09 13.70
N ALA A 163 -16.56 -17.95 14.74
CA ALA A 163 -17.96 -18.39 14.65
C ALA A 163 -18.69 -17.58 13.56
N PRO A 164 -19.56 -18.16 12.73
CA PRO A 164 -20.29 -17.39 11.73
C PRO A 164 -21.22 -16.36 12.39
N VAL A 165 -21.18 -15.11 11.92
CA VAL A 165 -22.15 -14.09 12.38
C VAL A 165 -23.53 -14.50 11.87
N ARG A 166 -24.48 -14.63 12.78
CA ARG A 166 -25.88 -14.87 12.42
C ARG A 166 -26.47 -13.57 11.93
N LEU A 167 -26.71 -13.45 10.63
CA LEU A 167 -27.22 -12.20 10.05
C LEU A 167 -28.55 -11.78 10.69
N GLU A 168 -29.39 -12.75 11.10
CA GLU A 168 -30.65 -12.46 11.79
C GLU A 168 -30.50 -11.78 13.17
N THR A 169 -29.31 -11.76 13.77
CA THR A 169 -29.06 -11.09 15.05
C THR A 169 -28.58 -9.65 14.90
N LEU A 170 -28.29 -9.19 13.68
CA LEU A 170 -27.83 -7.82 13.41
C LEU A 170 -29.05 -6.98 13.03
N LEU A 171 -29.52 -6.13 13.94
CA LEU A 171 -30.81 -5.46 13.80
C LEU A 171 -30.71 -4.15 13.02
N ASN A 172 -29.52 -3.57 12.94
CA ASN A 172 -29.26 -2.31 12.28
C ASN A 172 -27.83 -2.27 11.70
N LEU A 173 -27.47 -1.18 11.01
CA LEU A 173 -26.14 -1.03 10.40
C LEU A 173 -25.02 -0.86 11.45
N ASP A 174 -25.30 -0.31 12.63
CA ASP A 174 -24.33 -0.17 13.72
C ASP A 174 -23.93 -1.56 14.27
N ASP A 175 -24.88 -2.51 14.35
CA ASP A 175 -24.59 -3.90 14.73
C ASP A 175 -23.70 -4.59 13.69
N ILE A 176 -23.92 -4.31 12.40
CA ILE A 176 -23.09 -4.84 11.31
C ILE A 176 -21.68 -4.27 11.39
N GLU A 177 -21.53 -2.96 11.60
CA GLU A 177 -20.24 -2.29 11.78
C GLU A 177 -19.51 -2.90 12.99
N ALA A 178 -20.16 -3.02 14.15
CA ALA A 178 -19.59 -3.59 15.35
C ALA A 178 -19.16 -5.06 15.18
N ALA A 179 -19.91 -5.85 14.41
CA ALA A 179 -19.54 -7.23 14.08
C ALA A 179 -18.36 -7.29 13.11
N ALA A 180 -18.31 -6.40 12.11
CA ALA A 180 -17.24 -6.33 11.12
C ALA A 180 -15.91 -5.88 11.75
N THR A 181 -15.92 -4.87 12.62
CA THR A 181 -14.73 -4.34 13.31
C THR A 181 -13.98 -5.41 14.11
N LYS A 182 -14.67 -6.45 14.58
CA LYS A 182 -14.06 -7.57 15.32
C LYS A 182 -13.40 -8.62 14.42
N ARG A 183 -13.58 -8.53 13.10
CA ARG A 183 -13.19 -9.58 12.14
C ARG A 183 -12.21 -9.10 11.08
N ILE A 184 -12.40 -7.89 10.59
CA ILE A 184 -11.47 -7.31 9.63
C ILE A 184 -10.17 -6.92 10.34
N SER A 185 -9.07 -6.86 9.59
CA SER A 185 -7.80 -6.42 10.15
C SER A 185 -7.90 -4.97 10.67
N THR A 186 -7.06 -4.60 11.64
CA THR A 186 -7.03 -3.22 12.14
C THR A 186 -6.73 -2.22 11.01
N LYS A 187 -5.90 -2.61 10.04
CA LYS A 187 -5.62 -1.83 8.82
C LYS A 187 -6.88 -1.62 7.97
N ALA A 188 -7.64 -2.69 7.72
CA ALA A 188 -8.90 -2.62 6.99
C ALA A 188 -9.92 -1.72 7.71
N HIS A 189 -10.06 -1.89 9.02
CA HIS A 189 -10.94 -1.05 9.84
C HIS A 189 -10.53 0.42 9.80
N ALA A 190 -9.24 0.72 9.99
CA ALA A 190 -8.74 2.08 9.90
C ALA A 190 -9.04 2.72 8.54
N TYR A 191 -8.80 1.99 7.44
CA TYR A 191 -9.09 2.46 6.09
C TYR A 191 -10.57 2.81 5.91
N TYR A 192 -11.50 1.88 6.23
CA TYR A 192 -12.93 2.10 6.01
C TYR A 192 -13.59 3.07 7.00
N PHE A 193 -13.12 3.11 8.25
CA PHE A 193 -13.70 3.95 9.28
C PHE A 193 -13.27 5.42 9.14
N SER A 194 -12.04 5.66 8.68
CA SER A 194 -11.43 6.98 8.59
C SER A 194 -12.24 7.99 7.75
N ALA A 195 -11.99 9.26 8.02
CA ALA A 195 -12.50 10.40 7.24
C ALA A 195 -11.48 11.55 7.37
N GLY A 196 -11.74 12.67 6.70
CA GLY A 196 -10.89 13.85 6.81
C GLY A 196 -10.78 14.36 8.24
N ASP A 197 -9.55 14.71 8.62
CA ASP A 197 -9.16 15.35 9.88
C ASP A 197 -9.76 14.68 11.14
N ASP A 198 -10.67 15.36 11.82
CA ASP A 198 -11.19 15.02 13.15
C ASP A 198 -12.49 14.20 13.12
N LEU A 199 -12.86 13.67 11.94
CA LEU A 199 -14.11 12.92 11.70
C LEU A 199 -15.39 13.73 11.94
N TRP A 200 -15.30 15.06 12.11
CA TRP A 200 -16.47 15.88 12.42
C TRP A 200 -17.52 15.83 11.32
N SER A 201 -17.10 15.99 10.05
CA SER A 201 -18.00 15.92 8.89
C SER A 201 -18.67 14.55 8.76
N LYS A 202 -17.92 13.45 8.99
CA LYS A 202 -18.47 12.08 9.03
C LYS A 202 -19.55 11.95 10.11
N SER A 203 -19.27 12.43 11.32
CA SER A 203 -20.22 12.40 12.43
C SER A 203 -21.45 13.28 12.17
N PHE A 204 -21.25 14.45 11.56
CA PHE A 204 -22.32 15.38 11.22
C PHE A 204 -23.27 14.81 10.17
N ASN A 205 -22.76 14.14 9.13
CA ASN A 205 -23.56 13.49 8.09
C ASN A 205 -24.62 12.52 8.66
N ASN A 206 -24.32 11.83 9.76
CA ASN A 206 -25.28 10.97 10.44
C ASN A 206 -26.22 11.74 11.39
N ARG A 207 -25.68 12.71 12.14
CA ARG A 207 -26.45 13.45 13.17
C ARG A 207 -27.46 14.41 12.57
N VAL A 208 -27.19 15.00 11.40
CA VAL A 208 -28.06 15.99 10.76
C VAL A 208 -29.46 15.44 10.48
N TYR A 209 -29.59 14.15 10.15
CA TYR A 209 -30.90 13.52 9.92
C TYR A 209 -31.80 13.48 11.17
N ARG A 210 -31.23 13.53 12.39
CA ARG A 210 -32.02 13.62 13.64
C ARG A 210 -32.73 14.97 13.80
N GLN A 211 -32.34 15.97 13.01
CA GLN A 211 -33.01 17.27 12.96
C GLN A 211 -34.27 17.25 12.08
N ILE A 212 -34.46 16.17 11.30
CA ILE A 212 -35.62 15.99 10.42
C ILE A 212 -36.58 15.00 11.06
N LEU A 213 -37.71 15.51 11.57
CA LEU A 213 -38.77 14.67 12.11
C LEU A 213 -39.76 14.25 11.02
N LEU A 214 -40.14 12.96 11.02
CA LEU A 214 -41.20 12.47 10.16
C LEU A 214 -42.57 12.81 10.76
N ARG A 215 -43.49 13.31 9.94
CA ARG A 215 -44.90 13.49 10.31
C ARG A 215 -45.71 12.31 9.76
N PRO A 216 -45.96 11.24 10.54
CA PRO A 216 -46.74 10.11 10.07
C PRO A 216 -48.17 10.54 9.71
N ARG A 217 -48.72 9.96 8.65
CA ARG A 217 -50.09 10.24 8.21
C ARG A 217 -50.99 9.09 8.65
N MET A 218 -51.97 9.41 9.50
CA MET A 218 -52.92 8.43 10.03
C MET A 218 -54.00 8.08 9.00
N PHE A 219 -54.65 6.92 9.18
CA PHE A 219 -55.73 6.41 8.33
C PHE A 219 -55.36 6.32 6.83
N ARG A 220 -54.09 6.01 6.53
CA ARG A 220 -53.64 5.66 5.19
C ARG A 220 -53.49 4.15 5.10
N ASP A 221 -54.07 3.55 4.06
CA ASP A 221 -53.82 2.15 3.75
C ASP A 221 -52.35 1.97 3.36
N CYS A 222 -51.62 1.24 4.20
CA CYS A 222 -50.21 0.91 4.03
C CYS A 222 -50.02 -0.62 4.02
N THR A 223 -51.07 -1.38 3.72
CA THR A 223 -51.00 -2.86 3.64
C THR A 223 -50.09 -3.33 2.50
N GLN A 224 -50.00 -2.53 1.43
CA GLN A 224 -49.05 -2.72 0.34
C GLN A 224 -48.25 -1.44 0.14
N CYS A 225 -46.93 -1.54 0.31
CA CYS A 225 -45.98 -0.47 0.07
C CYS A 225 -44.98 -0.93 -0.99
N ASP A 226 -44.83 -0.14 -2.05
CA ASP A 226 -43.82 -0.38 -3.10
C ASP A 226 -42.68 0.65 -2.97
N PRO A 227 -41.48 0.25 -2.52
CA PRO A 227 -40.33 1.13 -2.43
C PRO A 227 -39.63 1.34 -3.79
N SER A 228 -40.08 0.65 -4.85
CA SER A 228 -39.42 0.71 -6.14
C SER A 228 -39.53 2.09 -6.78
N THR A 229 -38.48 2.49 -7.48
CA THR A 229 -38.40 3.82 -8.11
C THR A 229 -37.52 3.75 -9.37
N THR A 230 -37.23 4.91 -9.96
CA THR A 230 -36.30 5.05 -11.08
C THR A 230 -35.14 5.95 -10.67
N ILE A 231 -33.90 5.52 -10.90
CA ILE A 231 -32.68 6.33 -10.71
C ILE A 231 -31.98 6.40 -12.08
N LEU A 232 -31.63 7.61 -12.53
CA LEU A 232 -30.98 7.84 -13.83
C LEU A 232 -31.67 7.14 -15.03
N GLY A 233 -33.01 7.04 -15.00
CA GLY A 233 -33.79 6.39 -16.05
C GLY A 233 -33.91 4.86 -15.95
N HIS A 234 -33.33 4.23 -14.94
CA HIS A 234 -33.42 2.78 -14.72
C HIS A 234 -34.27 2.42 -13.51
N LYS A 235 -35.12 1.40 -13.66
CA LYS A 235 -35.96 0.86 -12.58
C LYS A 235 -35.09 0.18 -11.54
N VAL A 236 -35.34 0.48 -10.27
CA VAL A 236 -34.68 -0.13 -9.10
C VAL A 236 -35.72 -0.57 -8.08
N GLY A 237 -35.40 -1.61 -7.30
CA GLY A 237 -36.29 -2.16 -6.28
C GLY A 237 -36.32 -1.34 -4.99
N LEU A 238 -35.28 -0.53 -4.74
CA LEU A 238 -35.16 0.35 -3.59
C LEU A 238 -34.68 1.74 -4.03
N PRO A 239 -35.02 2.82 -3.30
CA PRO A 239 -34.54 4.17 -3.58
C PRO A 239 -33.12 4.39 -3.05
N LEU A 240 -32.25 3.39 -3.20
CA LEU A 240 -30.88 3.33 -2.70
C LEU A 240 -29.96 2.71 -3.75
N PHE A 241 -28.68 3.05 -3.69
CA PHE A 241 -27.64 2.43 -4.51
C PHE A 241 -26.38 2.23 -3.66
N VAL A 242 -25.51 1.32 -4.09
CA VAL A 242 -24.19 1.16 -3.50
C VAL A 242 -23.24 2.19 -4.12
N ALA A 243 -22.76 3.11 -3.28
CA ALA A 243 -21.79 4.13 -3.65
C ALA A 243 -20.41 3.50 -3.97
N PRO A 244 -19.59 4.16 -4.81
CA PRO A 244 -18.27 3.63 -5.16
C PRO A 244 -17.34 3.69 -3.94
N ALA A 245 -16.87 2.52 -3.51
CA ALA A 245 -15.84 2.35 -2.50
C ALA A 245 -14.75 1.42 -3.06
N ALA A 246 -13.49 1.78 -2.82
CA ALA A 246 -12.34 1.04 -3.30
C ALA A 246 -12.00 -0.14 -2.37
N MET A 247 -11.18 -1.06 -2.88
CA MET A 247 -10.54 -2.12 -2.10
C MET A 247 -11.49 -2.99 -1.26
N ALA A 248 -12.62 -3.47 -1.81
CA ALA A 248 -13.56 -4.30 -1.05
C ALA A 248 -12.94 -5.63 -0.58
N ARG A 249 -11.92 -6.15 -1.28
CA ARG A 249 -11.18 -7.36 -0.86
C ARG A 249 -10.35 -7.19 0.40
N LEU A 250 -10.13 -5.96 0.85
CA LEU A 250 -9.51 -5.69 2.15
C LEU A 250 -10.45 -6.09 3.32
N ALA A 251 -11.77 -6.13 3.10
CA ALA A 251 -12.75 -6.64 4.07
C ALA A 251 -13.06 -8.13 3.89
N HIS A 252 -13.24 -8.58 2.64
CA HIS A 252 -13.70 -9.93 2.34
C HIS A 252 -13.28 -10.37 0.93
N PRO A 253 -12.81 -11.62 0.73
CA PRO A 253 -12.28 -12.09 -0.57
C PRO A 253 -13.29 -12.00 -1.72
N ASP A 254 -14.59 -12.01 -1.44
CA ASP A 254 -15.63 -11.81 -2.48
C ASP A 254 -15.57 -10.43 -3.16
N GLY A 255 -14.95 -9.43 -2.51
CA GLY A 255 -14.75 -8.10 -3.06
C GLY A 255 -16.00 -7.43 -3.62
N GLU A 256 -15.79 -6.60 -4.64
CA GLU A 256 -16.84 -5.84 -5.32
C GLU A 256 -17.86 -6.74 -6.04
N ALA A 257 -17.48 -7.96 -6.45
CA ALA A 257 -18.40 -8.94 -7.01
C ALA A 257 -19.38 -9.50 -5.96
N GLY A 258 -18.96 -9.64 -4.70
CA GLY A 258 -19.85 -9.97 -3.58
C GLY A 258 -20.94 -8.92 -3.39
N ILE A 259 -20.54 -7.64 -3.44
CA ILE A 259 -21.46 -6.49 -3.40
C ILE A 259 -22.44 -6.56 -4.59
N ALA A 260 -21.97 -6.89 -5.79
CA ALA A 260 -22.82 -7.03 -6.97
C ALA A 260 -23.90 -8.10 -6.80
N ARG A 261 -23.53 -9.25 -6.22
CA ARG A 261 -24.48 -10.34 -5.90
C ARG A 261 -25.51 -9.91 -4.87
N ALA A 262 -25.10 -9.16 -3.84
CA ALA A 262 -26.02 -8.65 -2.82
C ALA A 262 -27.00 -7.61 -3.42
N ALA A 263 -26.50 -6.67 -4.23
CA ALA A 263 -27.31 -5.66 -4.90
C ALA A 263 -28.38 -6.28 -5.84
N ALA A 264 -28.07 -7.43 -6.45
CA ALA A 264 -28.99 -8.17 -7.32
C ALA A 264 -30.31 -8.52 -6.62
N ARG A 265 -30.22 -8.97 -5.36
CA ARG A 265 -31.39 -9.42 -4.57
C ARG A 265 -32.43 -8.33 -4.36
N PHE A 266 -32.00 -7.07 -4.31
CA PHE A 266 -32.87 -5.93 -4.05
C PHE A 266 -33.10 -5.07 -5.31
N SER A 267 -32.61 -5.52 -6.47
CA SER A 267 -32.59 -4.72 -7.70
C SER A 267 -32.01 -3.31 -7.45
N ALA A 268 -30.93 -3.24 -6.67
CA ALA A 268 -30.21 -2.00 -6.39
C ALA A 268 -29.07 -1.80 -7.40
N MET A 269 -28.69 -0.54 -7.63
CA MET A 269 -27.52 -0.23 -8.46
C MET A 269 -26.23 -0.36 -7.65
N GLN A 270 -25.13 -0.64 -8.34
CA GLN A 270 -23.77 -0.51 -7.78
C GLN A 270 -22.94 0.41 -8.67
N CYS A 271 -22.39 1.47 -8.09
CA CYS A 271 -21.35 2.26 -8.74
C CYS A 271 -20.00 1.68 -8.33
N VAL A 272 -19.19 1.24 -9.29
CA VAL A 272 -17.90 0.58 -9.04
C VAL A 272 -16.80 1.64 -9.01
N SER A 273 -15.91 1.58 -8.02
CA SER A 273 -14.78 2.51 -7.89
C SER A 273 -13.76 2.32 -9.01
N ASN A 274 -13.14 3.41 -9.47
CA ASN A 274 -11.98 3.37 -10.35
C ASN A 274 -10.81 2.58 -9.73
N ASN A 275 -10.73 2.56 -8.40
CA ASN A 275 -9.68 1.90 -7.61
C ASN A 275 -10.23 0.65 -6.91
N ALA A 276 -11.22 -0.02 -7.50
CA ALA A 276 -11.73 -1.29 -7.01
C ALA A 276 -10.62 -2.35 -6.95
N SER A 277 -10.72 -3.27 -5.99
CA SER A 277 -9.80 -4.42 -5.90
C SER A 277 -10.07 -5.51 -6.94
N MET A 278 -11.05 -5.33 -7.82
CA MET A 278 -11.43 -6.26 -8.87
C MET A 278 -11.57 -5.53 -10.21
N THR A 279 -11.27 -6.22 -11.31
CA THR A 279 -11.46 -5.64 -12.66
C THR A 279 -12.95 -5.40 -12.94
N PRO A 280 -13.30 -4.44 -13.82
CA PRO A 280 -14.69 -4.21 -14.20
C PRO A 280 -15.42 -5.48 -14.64
N GLU A 281 -14.76 -6.33 -15.43
CA GLU A 281 -15.30 -7.58 -15.95
C GLU A 281 -15.60 -8.57 -14.82
N GLN A 282 -14.70 -8.70 -13.84
CA GLN A 282 -14.90 -9.60 -12.70
C GLN A 282 -16.07 -9.17 -11.82
N VAL A 283 -16.27 -7.86 -11.64
CA VAL A 283 -17.38 -7.34 -10.84
C VAL A 283 -18.73 -7.73 -11.47
N VAL A 284 -18.84 -7.69 -12.79
CA VAL A 284 -20.10 -7.93 -13.51
C VAL A 284 -20.26 -9.35 -14.08
N ALA A 285 -19.25 -10.21 -13.96
CA ALA A 285 -19.25 -11.55 -14.58
C ALA A 285 -20.49 -12.40 -14.21
N GLY A 286 -20.95 -12.29 -12.96
CA GLY A 286 -22.14 -13.00 -12.44
C GLY A 286 -23.41 -12.15 -12.40
N ALA A 287 -23.44 -11.00 -13.06
CA ALA A 287 -24.56 -10.06 -12.94
C ALA A 287 -25.85 -10.61 -13.55
N ALA A 288 -26.92 -10.63 -12.75
CA ALA A 288 -28.25 -11.01 -13.19
C ALA A 288 -28.77 -10.07 -14.30
N PRO A 289 -29.64 -10.56 -15.20
CA PRO A 289 -30.26 -9.72 -16.23
C PRO A 289 -30.94 -8.51 -15.60
N GLY A 290 -30.69 -7.32 -16.16
CA GLY A 290 -31.29 -6.07 -15.68
C GLY A 290 -30.59 -5.40 -14.51
N GLN A 291 -29.56 -6.00 -13.90
CA GLN A 291 -28.71 -5.28 -12.94
C GLN A 291 -28.00 -4.10 -13.61
N VAL A 292 -27.93 -2.99 -12.88
CA VAL A 292 -27.40 -1.71 -13.38
C VAL A 292 -26.14 -1.34 -12.61
N PHE A 293 -25.06 -1.12 -13.36
CA PHE A 293 -23.78 -0.71 -12.83
C PHE A 293 -23.43 0.71 -13.27
N GLY A 294 -22.78 1.46 -12.40
CA GLY A 294 -22.07 2.69 -12.71
C GLY A 294 -20.57 2.47 -12.65
N TRP A 295 -19.81 3.30 -13.36
CA TRP A 295 -18.36 3.38 -13.17
C TRP A 295 -18.00 4.74 -12.60
N GLN A 296 -17.31 4.75 -11.47
CA GLN A 296 -16.72 5.95 -10.91
C GLN A 296 -15.40 6.23 -11.62
N LEU A 297 -15.21 7.47 -12.08
CA LEU A 297 -14.01 7.91 -12.80
C LEU A 297 -13.23 8.88 -11.91
N TYR A 298 -11.94 8.56 -11.73
CA TYR A 298 -10.91 9.53 -11.40
C TYR A 298 -10.13 9.84 -12.68
N VAL A 299 -10.07 11.12 -13.06
CA VAL A 299 -9.30 11.54 -14.23
C VAL A 299 -7.82 11.46 -13.88
N GLN A 300 -7.10 10.58 -14.57
CA GLN A 300 -5.68 10.36 -14.39
C GLN A 300 -4.88 11.51 -15.03
N ASN A 301 -3.72 11.82 -14.47
CA ASN A 301 -2.81 12.82 -15.02
C ASN A 301 -2.45 12.49 -16.48
N ASP A 302 -2.14 11.23 -16.78
CA ASP A 302 -2.14 10.72 -18.15
C ASP A 302 -3.57 10.43 -18.62
N ARG A 303 -4.17 11.40 -19.32
CA ARG A 303 -5.54 11.31 -19.85
C ARG A 303 -5.77 10.10 -20.74
N ARG A 304 -4.73 9.55 -21.40
CA ARG A 304 -4.87 8.37 -22.24
C ARG A 304 -5.30 7.15 -21.44
N LYS A 305 -4.89 7.03 -20.17
CA LYS A 305 -5.34 5.96 -19.26
C LYS A 305 -6.85 6.09 -18.98
N SER A 306 -7.33 7.30 -18.68
CA SER A 306 -8.76 7.54 -18.49
C SER A 306 -9.58 7.27 -19.75
N GLU A 307 -9.09 7.66 -20.93
CA GLU A 307 -9.74 7.35 -22.20
C GLU A 307 -9.82 5.84 -22.47
N ALA A 308 -8.73 5.11 -22.20
CA ALA A 308 -8.69 3.66 -22.36
C ALA A 308 -9.70 2.97 -21.42
N MET A 309 -9.76 3.39 -20.16
CA MET A 309 -10.74 2.88 -19.20
C MET A 309 -12.17 3.19 -19.65
N LEU A 310 -12.48 4.42 -20.08
CA LEU A 310 -13.80 4.76 -20.60
C LEU A 310 -14.19 3.93 -21.84
N ARG A 311 -13.23 3.66 -22.74
CA ARG A 311 -13.45 2.74 -23.87
C ARG A 311 -13.78 1.32 -23.38
N ARG A 312 -13.04 0.80 -22.39
CA ARG A 312 -13.28 -0.52 -21.77
C ARG A 312 -14.66 -0.59 -21.15
N ILE A 313 -15.05 0.39 -20.33
CA ILE A 313 -16.38 0.46 -19.70
C ILE A 313 -17.50 0.58 -20.75
N ASN A 314 -17.32 1.40 -21.78
CA ASN A 314 -18.30 1.55 -22.85
C ASN A 314 -18.48 0.28 -23.71
N ALA A 315 -17.46 -0.57 -23.79
CA ALA A 315 -17.58 -1.90 -24.40
C ALA A 315 -18.57 -2.80 -23.63
N MET A 316 -18.71 -2.59 -22.31
CA MET A 316 -19.64 -3.28 -21.42
C MET A 316 -20.91 -2.44 -21.10
N ARG A 317 -21.32 -1.57 -22.02
CA ARG A 317 -22.50 -0.69 -21.83
C ARG A 317 -23.83 -1.42 -21.65
N ASP A 318 -23.88 -2.72 -21.91
CA ASP A 318 -25.01 -3.57 -21.57
C ASP A 318 -25.18 -3.70 -20.04
N ARG A 319 -24.09 -3.55 -19.27
CA ARG A 319 -24.06 -3.57 -17.79
C ARG A 319 -23.78 -2.21 -17.17
N TYR A 320 -22.75 -1.51 -17.64
CA TYR A 320 -22.36 -0.20 -17.15
C TYR A 320 -23.14 0.91 -17.86
N LYS A 321 -24.05 1.58 -17.14
CA LYS A 321 -25.03 2.51 -17.73
C LYS A 321 -24.70 3.98 -17.55
N TYR A 322 -23.84 4.31 -16.60
CA TYR A 322 -23.47 5.70 -16.32
C TYR A 322 -22.04 5.81 -15.80
N ILE A 323 -21.49 7.00 -15.93
CA ILE A 323 -20.21 7.40 -15.35
C ILE A 323 -20.47 8.37 -14.20
N CYS A 324 -19.83 8.16 -13.06
CA CYS A 324 -19.79 9.08 -11.94
C CYS A 324 -18.41 9.73 -11.88
N LEU A 325 -18.29 11.00 -12.28
CA LEU A 325 -17.02 11.73 -12.19
C LEU A 325 -16.84 12.28 -10.77
N THR A 326 -15.83 11.80 -10.05
CA THR A 326 -15.49 12.27 -8.70
C THR A 326 -14.54 13.45 -8.77
N LEU A 327 -14.88 14.56 -8.12
CA LEU A 327 -14.16 15.85 -8.18
C LEU A 327 -13.74 16.39 -6.82
N ASP A 328 -14.13 15.74 -5.73
CA ASP A 328 -13.97 16.20 -4.34
C ASP A 328 -12.68 15.69 -3.66
N ALA A 329 -11.82 14.98 -4.39
CA ALA A 329 -10.50 14.55 -3.93
C ALA A 329 -9.32 15.05 -4.81
N PRO A 330 -9.19 16.36 -5.10
CA PRO A 330 -8.13 16.89 -5.96
C PRO A 330 -6.80 17.16 -5.23
N THR A 331 -6.51 16.45 -4.13
CA THR A 331 -5.35 16.74 -3.28
C THR A 331 -4.04 16.27 -3.92
N GLU A 332 -2.95 17.00 -3.66
CA GLU A 332 -1.61 16.55 -4.00
C GLU A 332 -1.22 15.36 -3.10
N GLU A 333 -0.65 14.33 -3.70
CA GLU A 333 -0.09 13.20 -2.97
C GLU A 333 1.00 13.69 -2.00
N ASP A 334 1.13 13.02 -0.85
CA ASP A 334 2.15 13.27 0.18
C ASP A 334 2.13 14.63 0.90
N LYS A 335 1.07 15.43 0.76
CA LYS A 335 0.88 16.65 1.58
C LYS A 335 -0.05 16.41 2.76
N PHE A 336 0.52 16.47 3.97
CA PHE A 336 -0.22 16.25 5.21
C PHE A 336 -0.16 17.48 6.09
N ASN A 337 -1.28 17.86 6.68
CA ASN A 337 -1.31 18.88 7.73
C ASN A 337 -1.44 18.18 9.09
N MET A 338 -0.67 18.62 10.07
CA MET A 338 -0.78 18.13 11.44
C MET A 338 -1.00 19.27 12.42
N ALA A 339 -2.02 19.10 13.26
CA ALA A 339 -2.28 19.97 14.39
C ALA A 339 -1.80 19.30 15.68
N ILE A 340 -0.88 19.95 16.40
CA ILE A 340 -0.45 19.53 17.74
C ILE A 340 -0.98 20.55 18.73
N ASN A 341 -1.80 20.09 19.69
CA ASN A 341 -2.24 20.89 20.83
C ASN A 341 -1.69 20.25 22.11
N SER A 342 -0.67 20.87 22.71
CA SER A 342 0.03 20.30 23.87
C SER A 342 0.06 21.27 25.04
N THR A 343 0.15 20.73 26.26
CA THR A 343 0.39 21.51 27.48
C THR A 343 1.68 21.03 28.14
N ILE A 344 2.71 21.87 28.12
CA ILE A 344 4.00 21.59 28.76
C ILE A 344 3.92 22.04 30.23
N ARG A 345 4.29 21.14 31.15
CA ARG A 345 4.42 21.46 32.58
C ARG A 345 5.88 21.40 33.00
N SER A 346 6.38 22.48 33.60
CA SER A 346 7.73 22.54 34.18
C SER A 346 7.67 22.60 35.69
N LYS A 347 8.65 21.98 36.38
CA LYS A 347 8.81 22.08 37.85
C LYS A 347 9.03 23.51 38.34
N GLY A 348 9.23 24.47 37.45
CA GLY A 348 9.08 25.91 37.73
C GLY A 348 10.14 26.42 38.69
N GLY A 349 11.38 26.52 38.22
CA GLY A 349 12.49 27.13 38.98
C GLY A 349 13.34 28.09 38.16
N VAL A 350 13.45 27.87 36.84
CA VAL A 350 14.26 28.68 35.92
C VAL A 350 13.38 29.19 34.80
N LYS A 351 13.38 30.51 34.57
CA LYS A 351 12.72 31.12 33.40
C LYS A 351 13.70 31.13 32.23
N ALA A 352 13.34 30.47 31.14
CA ALA A 352 14.14 30.34 29.95
C ALA A 352 13.25 30.35 28.71
N LYS A 353 13.78 30.87 27.61
CA LYS A 353 13.19 30.77 26.27
C LYS A 353 13.89 29.63 25.53
N ILE A 354 13.10 28.75 24.93
CA ILE A 354 13.57 27.65 24.09
C ILE A 354 13.28 28.06 22.65
N ALA A 355 14.34 28.22 21.86
CA ALA A 355 14.24 28.62 20.46
C ALA A 355 13.40 27.63 19.64
N PRO A 356 12.77 28.08 18.54
CA PRO A 356 12.10 27.17 17.62
C PRO A 356 13.09 26.14 17.07
N PHE A 357 12.61 24.94 16.77
CA PHE A 357 13.45 23.85 16.28
C PHE A 357 12.65 22.87 15.42
N ALA A 358 13.34 22.29 14.43
CA ALA A 358 12.83 21.16 13.69
C ALA A 358 12.94 19.90 14.55
N ALA A 359 11.88 19.11 14.58
CA ALA A 359 11.77 17.89 15.35
C ALA A 359 11.40 16.70 14.46
N VAL A 360 11.87 15.54 14.88
CA VAL A 360 11.53 14.24 14.30
C VAL A 360 10.76 13.45 15.35
N MET A 361 9.64 12.84 14.96
CA MET A 361 8.83 12.01 15.84
C MET A 361 9.03 10.53 15.57
N TYR A 362 9.06 9.75 16.65
CA TYR A 362 9.21 8.30 16.65
C TYR A 362 8.17 7.64 17.54
N LEU A 363 7.76 6.43 17.21
CA LEU A 363 6.95 5.58 18.09
C LEU A 363 7.87 4.89 19.09
N GLU A 364 7.68 5.12 20.39
CA GLU A 364 8.54 4.55 21.43
C GLU A 364 8.48 3.02 21.47
N ASP A 365 7.31 2.45 21.17
CA ASP A 365 7.06 1.01 21.28
C ASP A 365 7.46 0.25 20.00
N ILE A 366 8.17 0.89 19.06
CA ILE A 366 8.75 0.25 17.88
C ILE A 366 10.27 0.29 17.98
N GLU A 367 10.89 -0.89 18.10
CA GLU A 367 12.33 -1.06 18.31
C GLU A 367 13.18 -0.40 17.23
N SER A 368 12.70 -0.39 15.98
CA SER A 368 13.42 0.21 14.86
C SER A 368 13.50 1.74 14.88
N HIS A 369 12.80 2.43 15.81
CA HIS A 369 12.83 3.90 15.95
C HIS A 369 12.70 4.62 14.60
N ILE A 370 11.77 4.16 13.77
CA ILE A 370 11.58 4.71 12.42
C ILE A 370 10.88 6.07 12.55
N PRO A 371 11.41 7.14 11.93
CA PRO A 371 10.76 8.44 11.97
C PRO A 371 9.44 8.38 11.22
N PHE A 372 8.37 8.92 11.83
CA PHE A 372 7.06 8.94 11.20
C PHE A 372 6.61 10.34 10.76
N VAL A 373 7.10 11.40 11.41
CA VAL A 373 6.79 12.80 11.06
C VAL A 373 8.00 13.71 11.31
N HIS A 374 8.26 14.64 10.39
CA HIS A 374 9.08 15.83 10.62
C HIS A 374 8.18 17.06 10.77
N LEU A 375 8.47 17.90 11.77
CA LEU A 375 7.68 19.10 12.03
C LEU A 375 8.51 20.21 12.70
N ASP A 376 8.02 21.44 12.67
CA ASP A 376 8.66 22.57 13.35
C ASP A 376 7.94 22.94 14.66
N PHE A 377 8.68 23.04 15.76
CA PHE A 377 8.19 23.57 17.02
C PHE A 377 8.45 25.07 17.13
N PRO A 378 7.46 25.87 17.58
CA PRO A 378 7.64 27.31 17.80
C PRO A 378 8.51 27.60 19.03
N GLU A 379 8.90 28.86 19.22
CA GLU A 379 9.55 29.30 20.47
C GLU A 379 8.65 28.99 21.67
N THR A 380 9.22 28.38 22.71
CA THR A 380 8.53 28.06 23.97
C THR A 380 9.21 28.71 25.17
N GLU A 381 8.50 28.79 26.30
CA GLU A 381 9.00 29.41 27.53
C GLU A 381 8.82 28.44 28.70
N SER A 382 9.80 28.36 29.59
CA SER A 382 9.75 27.48 30.77
C SER A 382 8.87 28.06 31.90
N VAL A 383 7.61 28.34 31.57
CA VAL A 383 6.57 28.67 32.53
C VAL A 383 5.95 27.39 33.11
N LYS A 384 5.31 27.49 34.28
CA LYS A 384 4.75 26.31 34.98
C LYS A 384 3.75 25.53 34.13
N ILE A 385 2.99 26.22 33.30
CA ILE A 385 2.02 25.67 32.36
C ILE A 385 2.14 26.51 31.09
N GLN A 386 2.50 25.88 29.98
CA GLN A 386 2.50 26.51 28.65
C GLN A 386 1.64 25.67 27.70
N THR A 387 0.77 26.33 26.94
CA THR A 387 0.08 25.69 25.82
C THR A 387 0.87 25.94 24.54
N VAL A 388 1.14 24.87 23.78
CA VAL A 388 1.80 24.92 22.49
C VAL A 388 0.86 24.30 21.47
N ASN A 389 0.27 25.17 20.66
CA ASN A 389 -0.65 24.81 19.58
C ASN A 389 0.01 25.20 18.25
N THR A 390 0.25 24.23 17.38
CA THR A 390 0.77 24.46 16.04
C THR A 390 -0.04 23.69 15.02
N THR A 391 -0.23 24.27 13.83
CA THR A 391 -0.82 23.61 12.66
C THR A 391 0.09 23.92 11.49
N GLN A 392 0.61 22.89 10.85
CA GLN A 392 1.58 23.03 9.78
C GLN A 392 1.50 21.85 8.82
N GLU A 393 1.99 22.07 7.60
CA GLU A 393 2.31 20.99 6.68
C GLU A 393 3.48 20.19 7.27
N VAL A 394 3.39 18.88 7.23
CA VAL A 394 4.41 17.97 7.77
C VAL A 394 4.92 17.06 6.69
N THR A 395 6.19 16.69 6.82
CA THR A 395 6.78 15.65 5.96
C THR A 395 6.66 14.31 6.67
N ILE A 396 6.17 13.30 5.94
CA ILE A 396 6.06 11.93 6.42
C ILE A 396 7.21 11.13 5.81
N PRO A 397 8.34 10.91 6.51
CA PRO A 397 9.49 10.20 5.95
C PRO A 397 9.19 8.72 5.69
N ASP A 398 8.42 8.05 6.56
CA ASP A 398 7.96 6.66 6.37
C ASP A 398 6.44 6.54 6.55
N MET A 399 5.74 6.14 5.48
CA MET A 399 4.27 6.07 5.46
C MET A 399 3.70 4.92 6.29
N ASP A 400 4.43 3.82 6.52
CA ASP A 400 3.92 2.77 7.42
C ASP A 400 4.13 3.14 8.86
N ALA A 401 5.25 3.78 9.21
CA ALA A 401 5.47 4.27 10.55
C ALA A 401 4.35 5.26 10.91
N PHE A 402 3.99 6.15 9.97
CA PHE A 402 2.83 7.03 10.11
C PHE A 402 1.50 6.28 10.15
N THR A 403 1.26 5.33 9.23
CA THR A 403 0.03 4.52 9.23
C THR A 403 -0.11 3.74 10.53
N THR A 404 0.99 3.22 11.07
CA THR A 404 1.05 2.52 12.36
C THR A 404 0.73 3.47 13.50
N PHE A 405 1.34 4.66 13.51
CA PHE A 405 1.01 5.74 14.45
C PHE A 405 -0.49 6.07 14.39
N SER A 406 -1.05 6.35 13.22
CA SER A 406 -2.47 6.68 13.03
C SER A 406 -3.39 5.52 13.43
N THR A 407 -3.03 4.28 13.10
CA THR A 407 -3.79 3.08 13.45
C THR A 407 -3.79 2.87 14.97
N TRP A 408 -2.63 3.04 15.62
CA TRP A 408 -2.52 2.91 17.07
C TRP A 408 -3.18 4.07 17.79
N LEU A 409 -3.11 5.28 17.27
CA LEU A 409 -3.83 6.44 17.82
C LEU A 409 -5.35 6.25 17.71
N LEU A 410 -5.84 5.62 16.65
CA LEU A 410 -7.25 5.28 16.50
C LEU A 410 -7.68 4.16 17.47
N GLY A 411 -6.82 3.15 17.68
CA GLY A 411 -7.12 2.00 18.52
C GLY A 411 -6.85 2.20 20.01
N ASN A 412 -5.91 3.09 20.36
CA ASN A 412 -5.46 3.34 21.72
C ASN A 412 -5.78 4.79 22.10
N GLU A 413 -6.42 4.99 23.26
CA GLU A 413 -6.73 6.34 23.77
C GLU A 413 -5.46 7.15 24.11
N THR A 414 -4.31 6.49 24.30
CA THR A 414 -3.03 7.14 24.61
C THR A 414 -1.88 6.38 23.97
N LEU A 415 -0.91 7.13 23.46
CA LEU A 415 0.28 6.62 22.80
C LEU A 415 1.53 7.36 23.31
N ARG A 416 2.66 6.64 23.39
CA ARG A 416 3.95 7.24 23.66
C ARG A 416 4.70 7.51 22.37
N VAL A 417 5.17 8.75 22.23
CA VAL A 417 5.97 9.20 21.10
C VAL A 417 7.19 9.92 21.62
N THR A 418 8.34 9.65 21.02
CA THR A 418 9.54 10.44 21.23
C THR A 418 9.54 11.59 20.23
N VAL A 419 9.87 12.79 20.71
CA VAL A 419 10.08 13.99 19.89
C VAL A 419 11.52 14.41 20.09
N GLU A 420 12.34 14.30 19.06
CA GLU A 420 13.76 14.61 19.13
C GLU A 420 14.08 15.82 18.24
N GLY A 421 14.86 16.76 18.75
CA GLY A 421 15.35 17.87 17.92
C GLY A 421 16.47 18.68 18.56
N LYS A 422 17.19 19.47 17.78
CA LYS A 422 18.26 20.34 18.28
C LYS A 422 17.75 21.76 18.46
N THR A 423 17.85 22.31 19.66
CA THR A 423 17.40 23.67 19.99
C THR A 423 18.44 24.46 20.78
N HIS A 424 18.12 25.72 21.06
CA HIS A 424 18.89 26.60 21.93
C HIS A 424 18.04 27.11 23.08
N VAL A 425 18.55 27.00 24.30
CA VAL A 425 17.91 27.53 25.50
C VAL A 425 18.60 28.81 25.94
N LYS A 426 17.81 29.86 26.15
CA LYS A 426 18.26 31.14 26.72
C LYS A 426 17.64 31.32 28.10
N VAL A 427 18.46 31.19 29.15
CA VAL A 427 18.04 31.45 30.53
C VAL A 427 17.95 32.95 30.77
N ASN A 428 16.86 33.42 31.38
CA ASN A 428 16.70 34.84 31.70
C ASN A 428 17.78 35.30 32.68
N GLY A 429 18.41 36.45 32.39
CA GLY A 429 19.53 37.00 33.16
C GLY A 429 20.91 36.51 32.74
N ILE A 430 21.00 35.57 31.78
CA ILE A 430 22.26 35.11 31.18
C ILE A 430 22.28 35.53 29.70
N SER A 431 23.36 36.17 29.25
CA SER A 431 23.49 36.62 27.85
C SER A 431 23.71 35.46 26.87
N ARG A 432 24.33 34.37 27.34
CA ARG A 432 24.67 33.18 26.57
C ARG A 432 23.46 32.28 26.29
N LYS A 433 23.40 31.74 25.06
CA LYS A 433 22.50 30.65 24.68
C LYS A 433 23.22 29.31 24.78
N TYR A 434 22.53 28.25 25.17
CA TYR A 434 23.07 26.90 25.29
C TYR A 434 22.39 26.00 24.26
N GLY A 435 23.17 25.28 23.45
CA GLY A 435 22.64 24.23 22.57
C GLY A 435 22.18 23.04 23.41
N VAL A 436 21.01 22.49 23.08
CA VAL A 436 20.40 21.35 23.79
C VAL A 436 19.76 20.42 22.75
N THR A 437 19.89 19.11 22.95
CA THR A 437 19.04 18.12 22.29
C THR A 437 17.76 18.00 23.12
N PHE A 438 16.64 18.42 22.54
CA PHE A 438 15.31 18.26 23.12
C PHE A 438 14.88 16.79 22.98
#